data_AF-A0A9D4DQ86-F1
#
_entry.id   AF-A0A9D4DQ86-F1
#
_cell.length_a   1.000
_cell.length_b   1.000
_cell.length_c   1.000
_cell.angle_alpha   90.00
_cell.angle_beta   90.00
_cell.angle_gamma   90.00
#
_symmetry.space_group_name_H-M   'P 1'
#
loop_
_entity.id
_entity.type
_entity.pdbx_description
1 polymer ?
#
loop_
_entity_poly.entity_id
_entity_poly.type
_entity_poly.pdbx_seq_one_letter_code
_entity_poly.pdbx_strand_id
1 'polypeptide(L)' 'MCEEKSPTISLVHPMRERMLKHIEEKDADSEFARQVKAAIRDDIKCRYTDPYIMKVLEVCCALDPRLIDLIYF' A
#
# COMPACT_ATOMS: atom_id res chain seq x y z
N MET A 1 -11.85 9.97 3.45
CA MET A 1 -11.79 10.50 2.07
C MET A 1 -12.51 9.52 1.15
N CYS A 2 -13.84 9.64 1.04
CA CYS A 2 -14.62 9.01 -0.04
C CYS A 2 -15.24 10.16 -0.81
N GLU A 3 -14.50 10.75 -1.73
CA GLU A 3 -15.09 11.67 -2.71
C GLU A 3 -15.58 10.81 -3.88
N GLU A 4 -16.88 10.55 -3.93
CA GLU A 4 -17.53 9.74 -4.99
C GLU A 4 -17.21 10.22 -6.42
N LYS A 5 -16.72 11.46 -6.56
CA LYS A 5 -16.33 12.07 -7.83
C LYS A 5 -14.99 11.59 -8.37
N SER A 6 -14.18 10.92 -7.55
CA SER A 6 -12.85 10.42 -7.92
C SER A 6 -12.76 8.92 -7.68
N PRO A 7 -12.50 8.09 -8.72
CA PRO A 7 -12.23 6.67 -8.49
C PRO A 7 -11.04 6.55 -7.53
N THR A 8 -11.25 5.83 -6.42
CA THR A 8 -10.24 5.60 -5.37
C THR A 8 -9.49 4.28 -5.55
N ILE A 9 -9.93 3.43 -6.48
CA ILE A 9 -9.32 2.11 -6.73
C ILE A 9 -7.85 2.20 -7.14
N SER A 10 -7.48 3.24 -7.89
CA SER A 10 -6.10 3.54 -8.27
C SER A 10 -5.19 3.85 -7.08
N LEU A 11 -5.76 4.25 -5.94
CA LEU A 11 -5.00 4.57 -4.73
C LEU A 11 -4.72 3.34 -3.86
N VAL A 12 -5.43 2.22 -4.07
CA VAL A 12 -5.33 1.04 -3.19
C VAL A 12 -3.93 0.43 -3.23
N HIS A 13 -3.39 0.22 -4.43
CA HIS A 13 -2.03 -0.31 -4.61
C HIS A 13 -0.95 0.61 -4.01
N PRO A 14 -0.84 1.91 -4.39
CA PRO A 14 0.21 2.78 -3.85
C PRO A 14 0.05 3.03 -2.35
N MET A 15 -1.17 3.03 -1.80
CA MET A 15 -1.36 3.12 -0.35
C MET A 15 -0.85 1.87 0.37
N ARG A 16 -1.12 0.68 -0.16
CA ARG A 16 -0.59 -0.59 0.38
C ARG A 16 0.93 -0.55 0.43
N GLU A 17 1.59 -0.23 -0.68
CA GLU A 17 3.05 -0.15 -0.76
C GLU A 17 3.61 0.91 0.19
N ARG A 18 2.98 2.09 0.25
CA ARG A 18 3.39 3.16 1.16
C ARG A 18 3.27 2.75 2.63
N MET A 19 2.20 2.05 3.01
CA MET A 19 2.04 1.54 4.38
C MET A 19 3.10 0.49 4.72
N LEU A 20 3.39 -0.45 3.80
CA LEU A 20 4.44 -1.46 3.97
C LEU A 20 5.84 -0.83 4.14
N LYS A 21 6.11 0.25 3.40
CA LYS A 21 7.35 1.04 3.53
C LYS A 21 7.41 1.80 4.86
N HIS A 22 6.31 2.42 5.30
CA HIS A 22 6.31 3.18 6.56
C HIS A 22 6.40 2.30 7.81
N ILE A 23 5.85 1.08 7.75
CA ILE A 23 5.87 0.12 8.85
C ILE A 23 7.17 -0.72 8.87
N GLU A 24 8.19 -0.34 8.09
CA GLU A 24 9.50 -1.01 8.11
C GLU A 24 10.14 -0.91 9.49
N GLU A 25 10.68 -2.05 9.92
CA GLU A 25 11.46 -2.13 11.14
C GLU A 25 12.72 -1.30 10.98
N LYS A 26 13.07 -0.57 12.02
CA LYS A 26 14.25 0.27 12.10
C LYS A 26 15.10 -0.22 13.25
N ASP A 27 16.41 -0.07 13.14
CA ASP A 27 17.33 -0.49 14.19
C ASP A 27 17.01 0.16 15.54
N ALA A 28 16.53 1.41 15.51
CA ALA A 28 16.13 2.18 16.69
C ALA A 28 14.77 1.77 17.30
N ASP A 29 14.02 0.85 16.68
CA ASP A 29 12.75 0.39 17.23
C ASP A 29 12.97 -0.47 18.47
N SER A 30 12.15 -0.24 19.52
CA SER A 30 12.06 -1.15 20.65
C SER A 30 11.50 -2.51 20.24
N GLU A 31 11.74 -3.54 21.04
CA GLU A 31 11.21 -4.89 20.79
C GLU A 31 9.67 -4.88 20.62
N PHE A 32 8.96 -4.16 21.49
CA PHE A 32 7.52 -3.98 21.38
C PHE A 32 7.12 -3.31 20.05
N ALA A 33 7.83 -2.26 19.64
CA ALA A 33 7.55 -1.59 18.37
C ALA A 33 7.77 -2.52 17.17
N ARG A 34 8.80 -3.37 17.20
CA ARG A 34 9.02 -4.39 16.16
C ARG A 34 7.88 -5.41 16.11
N GLN A 35 7.44 -5.92 17.25
CA GLN A 35 6.30 -6.86 17.31
C GLN A 35 5.02 -6.25 16.74
N VAL A 36 4.70 -5.00 17.09
CA VAL A 36 3.53 -4.29 16.56
C VAL A 36 3.66 -4.04 15.06
N LYS A 37 4.83 -3.59 14.60
CA LYS A 37 5.10 -3.37 13.17
C LYS A 37 5.00 -4.66 12.35
N ALA A 38 5.51 -5.77 12.88
CA ALA A 38 5.41 -7.09 12.25
C ALA A 38 3.95 -7.52 12.10
N ALA A 39 3.16 -7.43 13.17
CA ALA A 39 1.73 -7.78 13.13
C ALA A 39 0.96 -6.95 12.08
N ILE A 40 1.22 -5.63 12.01
CA ILE A 40 0.59 -4.75 11.01
C ILE A 40 1.07 -5.09 9.60
N ARG A 41 2.36 -5.34 9.41
CA ARG A 41 2.95 -5.72 8.12
C ARG A 41 2.32 -6.99 7.58
N ASP A 42 2.17 -8.01 8.42
CA ASP A 42 1.64 -9.31 8.01
C ASP A 42 0.17 -9.22 7.63
N ASP A 43 -0.62 -8.44 8.37
CA ASP A 43 -2.02 -8.15 8.02
C ASP A 43 -2.12 -7.45 6.65
N ILE A 44 -1.31 -6.41 6.41
CA ILE A 44 -1.35 -5.65 5.14
C ILE A 44 -0.85 -6.49 3.96
N LYS A 45 0.20 -7.30 4.15
CA LYS A 45 0.75 -8.16 3.10
C LYS A 45 -0.28 -9.15 2.56
N CYS A 46 -1.12 -9.70 3.44
CA CYS A 46 -2.16 -10.67 3.09
C CYS A 46 -3.34 -10.06 2.30
N ARG A 47 -3.44 -8.74 2.23
CA ARG A 47 -4.51 -8.06 1.48
C ARG A 47 -4.15 -7.95 0.00
N TYR A 48 -5.15 -8.20 -0.85
CA TYR A 48 -5.06 -8.10 -2.31
C TYR A 48 -4.00 -9.02 -2.93
N THR A 49 -3.79 -10.20 -2.35
CA THR A 49 -2.81 -11.21 -2.81
C THR A 49 -3.25 -12.01 -4.02
N ASP A 50 -4.54 -11.95 -4.37
CA ASP A 50 -5.04 -12.55 -5.61
C ASP A 50 -4.34 -11.91 -6.82
N PRO A 51 -3.68 -12.70 -7.69
CA PRO A 51 -2.90 -12.16 -8.80
C PRO A 51 -3.71 -11.31 -9.78
N TYR A 52 -4.98 -11.67 -10.01
CA TYR A 52 -5.86 -10.92 -10.90
C TYR A 52 -6.25 -9.57 -10.27
N ILE A 53 -6.61 -9.56 -8.99
CA ILE A 53 -6.88 -8.32 -8.26
C ILE A 53 -5.64 -7.43 -8.25
N MET A 54 -4.45 -7.96 -7.93
CA MET A 54 -3.22 -7.17 -7.94
C MET A 54 -2.97 -6.53 -9.31
N LYS A 55 -3.15 -7.29 -10.39
CA LYS A 55 -2.99 -6.78 -11.76
C LYS A 55 -3.96 -5.63 -12.07
N VAL A 56 -5.22 -5.75 -11.66
CA VAL A 56 -6.23 -4.69 -11.83
C VAL A 56 -5.80 -3.44 -11.06
N LEU A 57 -5.36 -3.57 -9.81
CA LEU A 57 -4.95 -2.44 -8.99
C LEU A 57 -3.71 -1.72 -9.55
N GLU A 58 -2.73 -2.48 -10.06
CA GLU A 58 -1.55 -1.92 -10.74
C GLU A 58 -1.95 -1.14 -12.00
N VAL A 59 -2.84 -1.70 -12.82
CA VAL A 59 -3.33 -1.02 -14.05
C VAL A 59 -4.10 0.24 -13.69
N CYS A 60 -5.01 0.18 -12.71
CA CYS A 60 -5.74 1.35 -12.24
C CYS A 60 -4.80 2.44 -11.70
N CYS A 61 -3.74 2.05 -10.98
CA CYS A 61 -2.71 2.96 -10.49
C CYS A 61 -1.95 3.62 -11.65
N ALA A 62 -1.52 2.84 -12.65
CA ALA A 62 -0.78 3.33 -13.81
C ALA A 62 -1.61 4.29 -14.70
N LEU A 63 -2.93 4.11 -14.74
CA LEU A 63 -3.84 4.95 -15.51
C LEU A 63 -4.30 6.22 -14.76
N ASP A 64 -3.90 6.39 -13.49
CA ASP A 64 -4.28 7.57 -12.72
C ASP A 64 -3.23 8.70 -12.90
N PRO A 65 -3.58 9.79 -13.60
CA PRO A 65 -2.62 10.86 -13.86
C PRO A 65 -2.14 11.56 -12.59
N ARG A 66 -2.87 11.44 -11.47
CA ARG A 66 -2.46 12.01 -10.17
C ARG A 66 -1.29 11.26 -9.55
N LEU A 67 -0.96 10.08 -10.08
CA LEU A 67 0.08 9.19 -9.56
C LEU A 67 1.31 9.09 -10.47
N ILE A 68 1.36 9.86 -11.57
CA ILE A 68 2.47 9.83 -12.54
C ILE A 68 3.81 10.20 -11.87
N ASP A 69 3.80 11.14 -10.93
CA ASP A 69 5.00 11.56 -10.18
C ASP A 69 5.28 10.65 -8.96
N LEU A 70 4.39 9.70 -8.67
CA LEU A 70 4.57 8.76 -7.59
C LEU A 70 5.56 7.68 -8.06
N ILE A 71 6.85 7.91 -7.82
CA ILE A 71 7.94 6.94 -8.07
C ILE A 71 7.70 5.69 -7.20
N TYR A 72 6.86 4.79 -7.67
CA TYR A 72 6.59 3.47 -7.12
C TYR A 72 6.57 2.40 -8.24
N PHE A 73 7.19 2.72 -9.39
CA PHE A 73 7.63 1.75 -10.39
C PHE A 73 9.14 1.54 -10.24
#